data_AF-A0A117LLS1-F1
#
_entry.id   AF-A0A117LLS1-F1
#
_cell.length_a   1.000
_cell.length_b   1.000
_cell.length_c   1.000
_cell.angle_alpha   90.00
_cell.angle_beta   90.00
_cell.angle_gamma   90.00
#
_symmetry.space_group_name_H-M   'P 1'
#
loop_
_entity.id
_entity.type
_entity.pdbx_description
1 polymer ?
#
loop_
_entity_poly.entity_id
_entity_poly.type
_entity_poly.pdbx_seq_one_letter_code
_entity_poly.pdbx_strand_id
1 'polypeptide(L)'
;MDTKDYQEFVKRAEKGEILIGVEPAVARKFFTDTDHSFIKEKIGEALFIERFFVRTCWLLEYICLLAGIIVSIFALKWYSIIAIPVMLIASFVLGGKASMGRQKIGGVVFLVIICALLAYYFRDKGTSIIVWLVLFPLPYFFARLTYKLATIFLRLLSVRNEKAFNLLYGKGIFLKETQE
;
A
#
# COMPACT_ATOMS: atom_id res chain seq x y z
N MET A 1 -12.41 24.71 -6.72
CA MET A 1 -11.32 25.57 -7.20
C MET A 1 -11.67 25.98 -8.61
N ASP A 2 -11.48 27.25 -8.98
CA ASP A 2 -11.70 27.67 -10.38
C ASP A 2 -10.61 27.07 -11.28
N THR A 3 -10.86 26.95 -12.58
CA THR A 3 -9.93 26.34 -13.54
C THR A 3 -8.60 27.09 -13.60
N LYS A 4 -8.61 28.42 -13.42
CA LYS A 4 -7.38 29.23 -13.34
C LYS A 4 -6.54 28.88 -12.12
N ASP A 5 -7.18 28.80 -10.96
CA ASP A 5 -6.54 28.42 -9.71
C ASP A 5 -5.95 26.99 -9.82
N TYR A 6 -6.68 26.06 -10.45
CA TYR A 6 -6.21 24.70 -10.68
C TYR A 6 -4.97 24.65 -11.58
N GLN A 7 -4.93 25.43 -12.67
CA GLN A 7 -3.75 25.49 -13.53
C GLN A 7 -2.53 26.08 -12.81
N GLU A 8 -2.73 27.07 -11.95
CA GLU A 8 -1.67 27.61 -11.11
C GLU A 8 -1.15 26.56 -10.12
N PHE A 9 -2.06 25.82 -9.47
CA PHE A 9 -1.72 24.68 -8.62
C PHE A 9 -0.84 23.65 -9.36
N VAL A 10 -1.25 23.22 -10.56
CA VAL A 10 -0.48 22.25 -11.36
C VAL A 10 0.93 22.78 -11.63
N LYS A 11 1.05 24.03 -12.07
CA LYS A 11 2.36 24.67 -12.32
C LYS A 11 3.25 24.70 -11.08
N ARG A 12 2.69 25.08 -9.92
CA ARG A 12 3.43 25.12 -8.65
C ARG A 12 3.85 23.71 -8.20
N ALA A 13 3.00 22.71 -8.39
CA ALA A 13 3.30 21.32 -8.06
C ALA A 13 4.41 20.74 -8.95
N GLU A 14 4.39 21.04 -10.26
CA GLU A 14 5.42 20.63 -11.21
C GLU A 14 6.78 21.28 -10.92
N LYS A 15 6.78 22.54 -10.44
CA LYS A 15 7.98 23.25 -9.99
C LYS A 15 8.49 22.80 -8.61
N GLY A 16 7.73 21.99 -7.87
CA GLY A 16 8.10 21.54 -6.52
C GLY A 16 7.87 22.59 -5.42
N GLU A 17 7.22 23.72 -5.73
CA GLU A 17 6.92 24.79 -4.77
C GLU A 17 5.85 24.36 -3.76
N ILE A 18 5.00 23.39 -4.13
CA ILE A 18 4.00 22.80 -3.25
C ILE A 18 4.12 21.28 -3.21
N LEU A 19 3.95 20.72 -2.02
CA LEU A 19 3.89 19.28 -1.79
C LEU A 19 2.43 18.83 -1.70
N ILE A 20 2.05 17.90 -2.56
CA ILE A 20 0.73 17.26 -2.54
C ILE A 20 0.74 16.14 -1.50
N GLY A 21 0.19 16.45 -0.34
CA GLY A 21 -0.12 15.50 0.70
C GLY A 21 -1.33 14.64 0.33
N VAL A 22 -1.20 13.33 0.55
CA VAL A 22 -2.28 12.38 0.32
C VAL A 22 -2.45 11.53 1.56
N GLU A 23 -3.67 11.46 2.08
CA GLU A 23 -4.01 10.59 3.19
C GLU A 23 -4.08 9.12 2.70
N PRO A 24 -3.21 8.22 3.20
CA PRO A 24 -3.13 6.86 2.68
C PRO A 24 -4.38 6.03 2.84
N ALA A 25 -5.08 6.17 3.97
CA ALA A 25 -6.30 5.43 4.24
C ALA A 25 -7.39 5.77 3.23
N VAL A 26 -7.55 7.06 2.95
CA VAL A 26 -8.50 7.57 1.96
C VAL A 26 -8.11 7.14 0.55
N ALA A 27 -6.82 7.25 0.20
CA ALA A 27 -6.32 6.79 -1.10
C ALA A 27 -6.57 5.30 -1.32
N ARG A 28 -6.24 4.46 -0.34
CA ARG A 28 -6.48 3.01 -0.43
C ARG A 28 -7.98 2.74 -0.64
N LYS A 29 -8.84 3.33 0.22
CA LYS A 29 -10.30 3.17 0.14
C LYS A 29 -10.86 3.62 -1.22
N PHE A 30 -10.33 4.70 -1.78
CA PHE A 30 -10.73 5.20 -3.09
C PHE A 30 -10.50 4.17 -4.21
N PHE A 31 -9.33 3.51 -4.23
CA PHE A 31 -9.03 2.52 -5.28
C PHE A 31 -9.63 1.13 -4.99
N THR A 32 -9.78 0.74 -3.73
CA THR A 32 -10.30 -0.59 -3.35
C THR A 32 -11.82 -0.63 -3.26
N ASP A 33 -12.46 0.36 -2.63
CA ASP A 33 -13.83 0.24 -2.12
C ASP A 33 -14.84 1.12 -2.89
N THR A 34 -14.40 2.22 -3.51
CA THR A 34 -15.31 3.12 -4.25
C THR A 34 -15.81 2.49 -5.55
N ASP A 35 -17.09 2.66 -5.87
CA ASP A 35 -17.66 2.03 -7.06
C ASP A 35 -17.12 2.60 -8.38
N HIS A 36 -16.99 1.77 -9.41
CA HIS A 36 -16.41 2.21 -10.70
C HIS A 36 -17.30 3.20 -11.44
N SER A 37 -18.61 2.93 -11.42
CA SER A 37 -19.65 3.83 -11.96
C SER A 37 -19.52 5.23 -11.36
N PHE A 38 -19.41 5.33 -10.03
CA PHE A 38 -19.27 6.59 -9.30
C PHE A 38 -18.00 7.35 -9.70
N ILE A 39 -16.85 6.68 -9.79
CA ILE A 39 -15.59 7.32 -10.21
C ILE A 39 -15.73 7.86 -11.63
N LYS A 40 -16.24 7.05 -12.56
CA LYS A 40 -16.39 7.46 -13.97
C LYS A 40 -17.36 8.62 -14.12
N GLU A 41 -18.47 8.62 -13.37
CA GLU A 41 -19.46 9.70 -13.38
C GLU A 41 -18.89 11.02 -12.84
N LYS A 42 -18.19 10.98 -11.68
CA LYS A 42 -17.70 12.18 -11.01
C LYS A 42 -16.42 12.74 -11.63
N ILE A 43 -15.50 11.87 -12.03
CA ILE A 43 -14.16 12.26 -12.48
C ILE A 43 -14.07 12.26 -14.01
N GLY A 44 -14.96 11.55 -14.70
CA GLY A 44 -14.95 11.44 -16.17
C GLY A 44 -13.84 10.52 -16.71
N GLU A 45 -13.07 9.88 -15.82
CA GLU A 45 -11.91 9.06 -16.17
C GLU A 45 -12.06 7.65 -15.61
N ALA A 46 -11.65 6.66 -16.39
CA ALA A 46 -11.70 5.26 -15.99
C ALA A 46 -10.35 4.82 -15.41
N LEU A 47 -10.29 4.56 -14.11
CA LEU A 47 -9.06 4.20 -13.37
C LEU A 47 -8.85 2.68 -13.27
N PHE A 48 -9.10 1.93 -14.35
CA PHE A 48 -9.12 0.47 -14.31
C PHE A 48 -7.78 -0.13 -13.87
N ILE A 49 -6.68 0.37 -14.45
CA ILE A 49 -5.34 -0.17 -14.24
C ILE A 49 -4.85 0.12 -12.81
N GLU A 50 -4.98 1.38 -12.37
CA GLU A 50 -4.58 1.79 -11.03
C GLU A 50 -5.34 1.01 -9.95
N ARG A 51 -6.65 0.86 -10.13
CA ARG A 51 -7.49 0.06 -9.23
C ARG A 51 -7.12 -1.39 -9.24
N PHE A 52 -6.84 -1.97 -10.41
CA PHE A 52 -6.41 -3.36 -10.52
C PHE A 52 -5.13 -3.59 -9.71
N PHE A 53 -4.10 -2.75 -9.89
CA PHE A 53 -2.85 -2.90 -9.14
C PHE A 53 -3.05 -2.77 -7.62
N VAL A 54 -3.79 -1.77 -7.17
CA VAL A 54 -4.02 -1.56 -5.73
C VAL A 54 -4.85 -2.70 -5.14
N ARG A 55 -5.92 -3.14 -5.82
CA ARG A 55 -6.76 -4.26 -5.36
C ARG A 55 -6.02 -5.58 -5.34
N THR A 56 -5.20 -5.85 -6.36
CA THR A 56 -4.38 -7.07 -6.40
C THR A 56 -3.37 -7.08 -5.26
N CYS A 57 -2.67 -5.98 -5.00
CA CYS A 57 -1.76 -5.90 -3.84
C CYS A 57 -2.51 -6.09 -2.52
N TRP A 58 -3.66 -5.45 -2.37
CA TRP A 58 -4.50 -5.56 -1.18
C TRP A 58 -4.98 -7.01 -0.96
N LEU A 59 -5.39 -7.70 -2.02
CA LEU A 59 -5.81 -9.10 -1.94
C LEU A 59 -4.64 -10.04 -1.62
N LEU A 60 -3.48 -9.81 -2.26
CA LEU A 60 -2.27 -10.59 -2.02
C LEU A 60 -1.77 -10.48 -0.57
N GLU A 61 -1.97 -9.35 0.09
CA GLU A 61 -1.70 -9.21 1.53
C GLU A 61 -2.41 -10.30 2.34
N TYR A 62 -3.73 -10.45 2.17
CA TYR A 62 -4.52 -11.43 2.92
C TYR A 62 -4.23 -12.87 2.47
N ILE A 63 -4.07 -13.11 1.17
CA ILE A 63 -3.74 -14.44 0.64
C ILE A 63 -2.39 -14.91 1.20
N CYS A 64 -1.37 -14.06 1.15
CA CYS A 64 -0.06 -14.39 1.71
C CYS A 64 -0.11 -14.58 3.22
N LEU A 65 -0.94 -13.82 3.94
CA LEU A 65 -1.07 -13.96 5.40
C LEU A 65 -1.71 -15.29 5.74
N LEU A 66 -2.80 -15.66 5.07
CA LEU A 66 -3.48 -16.93 5.26
C LEU A 66 -2.58 -18.12 4.90
N ALA A 67 -1.90 -18.04 3.75
CA ALA A 67 -0.93 -19.05 3.34
C ALA A 67 0.22 -19.17 4.37
N GLY A 68 0.73 -18.04 4.86
CA GLY A 68 1.74 -18.00 5.91
C GLY A 68 1.28 -18.69 7.19
N ILE A 69 0.04 -18.47 7.64
CA ILE A 69 -0.56 -19.14 8.81
C ILE A 69 -0.62 -20.65 8.59
N ILE A 70 -1.15 -21.10 7.46
CA ILE A 70 -1.28 -22.53 7.15
C ILE A 70 0.10 -23.19 7.12
N VAL A 71 1.06 -22.59 6.41
CA VAL A 71 2.43 -23.12 6.30
C VAL A 71 3.15 -23.08 7.65
N SER A 72 2.85 -22.12 8.53
CA SER A 72 3.41 -22.06 9.90
C SER A 72 3.13 -23.33 10.69
N ILE A 73 1.94 -23.92 10.56
CA ILE A 73 1.56 -25.16 11.27
C ILE A 73 2.49 -26.32 10.87
N PHE A 74 2.75 -26.46 9.57
CA PHE A 74 3.61 -27.53 9.04
C PHE A 74 5.10 -27.27 9.27
N ALA A 75 5.54 -26.02 9.14
CA ALA A 75 6.94 -25.64 9.27
C ALA A 75 7.42 -25.63 10.73
N LEU A 76 6.61 -25.10 11.65
CA LEU A 76 6.99 -24.82 13.03
C LEU A 76 6.40 -25.80 14.05
N LYS A 77 5.40 -26.61 13.66
CA LYS A 77 4.71 -27.56 14.54
C LYS A 77 4.20 -26.85 15.81
N TRP A 78 4.62 -27.27 17.00
CA TRP A 78 4.21 -26.66 18.28
C TRP A 78 4.55 -25.18 18.41
N TYR A 79 5.62 -24.69 17.77
CA TYR A 79 5.97 -23.28 17.82
C TYR A 79 4.99 -22.38 17.05
N SER A 80 4.12 -22.95 16.21
CA SER A 80 3.07 -22.21 15.49
C SER A 80 2.07 -21.52 16.42
N ILE A 81 1.85 -22.07 17.62
CA ILE A 81 0.97 -21.49 18.65
C ILE A 81 1.39 -20.07 19.01
N ILE A 82 2.70 -19.79 19.02
CA ILE A 82 3.25 -18.46 19.31
C ILE A 82 3.44 -17.66 18.01
N ALA A 83 3.93 -18.30 16.95
CA ALA A 83 4.26 -17.61 15.70
C ALA A 83 3.03 -16.99 15.04
N ILE A 84 1.88 -17.68 15.02
CA ILE A 84 0.65 -17.19 14.38
C ILE A 84 0.14 -15.90 15.04
N PRO A 85 -0.07 -15.83 16.37
CA PRO A 85 -0.42 -14.57 17.05
C PRO A 85 0.57 -13.44 16.77
N VAL A 86 1.89 -13.72 16.80
CA VAL A 86 2.91 -12.71 16.53
C VAL A 86 2.79 -12.17 15.10
N MET A 87 2.59 -13.04 14.10
CA MET A 87 2.38 -12.62 12.71
C MET A 87 1.13 -11.75 12.55
N LEU A 88 0.02 -12.13 13.18
CA LEU A 88 -1.22 -11.36 13.14
C LEU A 88 -1.04 -9.97 13.77
N ILE A 89 -0.48 -9.90 14.98
CA ILE A 89 -0.21 -8.63 15.68
C ILE A 89 0.73 -7.76 14.84
N ALA A 90 1.82 -8.34 14.31
CA ALA A 90 2.75 -7.64 13.45
C ALA A 90 2.05 -7.08 12.20
N SER A 91 1.13 -7.85 11.61
CA SER A 91 0.37 -7.44 10.42
C SER A 91 -0.50 -6.21 10.72
N PHE A 92 -1.27 -6.25 11.82
CA PHE A 92 -2.08 -5.12 12.25
C PHE A 92 -1.24 -3.88 12.57
N VAL A 93 -0.13 -4.04 13.30
CA VAL A 93 0.75 -2.91 13.67
C VAL A 93 1.41 -2.30 12.44
N LEU A 94 1.92 -3.11 11.52
CA LEU A 94 2.59 -2.62 10.31
C LEU A 94 1.60 -2.03 9.31
N GLY A 95 0.41 -2.62 9.15
CA GLY A 95 -0.69 -2.09 8.38
C GLY A 95 -1.20 -0.75 8.92
N GLY A 96 -1.36 -0.64 10.25
CA GLY A 96 -1.72 0.61 10.92
C GLY A 96 -0.67 1.72 10.76
N LYS A 97 0.62 1.37 10.84
CA LYS A 97 1.69 2.35 10.54
C LYS A 97 1.67 2.80 9.07
N ALA A 98 1.27 1.92 8.14
CA ALA A 98 1.19 2.25 6.73
C ALA A 98 0.02 3.21 6.41
N SER A 99 -1.12 3.03 7.07
CA SER A 99 -2.27 3.92 6.92
C SER A 99 -2.02 5.32 7.47
N MET A 100 -1.15 5.46 8.48
CA MET A 100 -0.73 6.74 9.08
C MET A 100 0.37 7.49 8.30
N GLY A 101 0.63 7.15 7.03
CA GLY A 101 1.61 7.87 6.20
C GLY A 101 3.07 7.43 6.37
N ARG A 102 3.39 6.49 7.27
CA ARG A 102 4.76 6.00 7.46
C ARG A 102 5.14 4.92 6.43
N GLN A 103 4.92 5.16 5.15
CA GLN A 103 4.97 4.16 4.06
C GLN A 103 6.37 3.77 3.58
N LYS A 104 7.43 3.97 4.39
CA LYS A 104 8.79 3.61 3.99
C LYS A 104 8.88 2.11 3.69
N ILE A 105 9.19 1.76 2.44
CA ILE A 105 9.24 0.37 1.97
C ILE A 105 10.57 -0.33 2.29
N GLY A 106 11.64 0.44 2.51
CA GLY A 106 12.99 -0.07 2.68
C GLY A 106 13.13 -1.12 3.79
N GLY A 107 12.47 -0.90 4.94
CA GLY A 107 12.50 -1.88 6.03
C GLY A 107 11.87 -3.23 5.68
N VAL A 108 10.82 -3.23 4.86
CA VAL A 108 10.17 -4.48 4.45
C VAL A 108 10.94 -5.16 3.32
N VAL A 109 11.53 -4.40 2.40
CA VAL A 109 12.45 -4.95 1.39
C VAL A 109 13.65 -5.63 2.05
N PHE A 110 14.23 -4.99 3.07
CA PHE A 110 15.32 -5.57 3.85
C PHE A 110 14.90 -6.87 4.54
N LEU A 111 13.68 -6.91 5.12
CA LEU A 111 13.12 -8.13 5.71
C LEU A 111 12.96 -9.25 4.66
N VAL A 112 12.46 -8.94 3.46
CA VAL A 112 12.35 -9.92 2.35
C VAL A 112 13.72 -10.50 2.01
N ILE A 113 14.75 -9.66 1.92
CA ILE A 113 16.13 -10.11 1.61
C ILE A 113 16.65 -11.04 2.72
N ILE A 114 16.50 -10.66 3.99
CA ILE A 114 16.92 -11.52 5.11
C ILE A 114 16.20 -12.87 5.05
N CYS A 115 14.88 -12.86 4.87
CA CYS A 115 14.09 -14.08 4.79
C CYS A 115 14.51 -14.97 3.61
N ALA A 116 14.84 -14.38 2.45
CA ALA A 116 15.36 -15.12 1.30
C ALA A 116 16.74 -15.76 1.59
N LEU A 117 17.64 -15.04 2.25
CA LEU A 117 18.94 -15.57 2.66
C LEU A 117 18.80 -16.70 3.69
N LEU A 118 17.90 -16.54 4.67
CA LEU A 118 17.58 -17.59 5.63
C LEU A 118 16.94 -18.81 4.95
N ALA A 119 16.06 -18.60 3.97
CA ALA A 119 15.45 -19.68 3.21
C ALA A 119 16.51 -20.50 2.44
N TYR A 120 17.53 -19.84 1.89
CA TYR A 120 18.68 -20.50 1.28
C TYR A 120 19.53 -21.26 2.32
N TYR A 121 19.84 -20.63 3.46
CA TYR A 121 20.64 -21.24 4.52
C TYR A 121 19.96 -22.48 5.13
N PHE A 122 18.64 -22.44 5.31
CA PHE A 122 17.86 -23.55 5.87
C PHE A 122 17.29 -24.52 4.82
N ARG A 123 17.83 -24.53 3.60
CA ARG A 123 17.31 -25.38 2.50
C ARG A 123 17.24 -26.87 2.85
N ASP A 124 18.13 -27.35 3.71
CA ASP A 124 18.22 -28.77 4.10
C ASP A 124 17.24 -29.14 5.24
N LYS A 125 16.52 -28.16 5.82
CA LYS A 125 15.57 -28.39 6.91
C LYS A 125 14.16 -28.72 6.44
N GLY A 126 13.93 -28.73 5.12
CA GLY A 126 12.68 -29.11 4.48
C GLY A 126 11.93 -27.96 3.82
N THR A 127 11.16 -28.29 2.78
CA THR A 127 10.47 -27.32 1.91
C THR A 127 9.49 -26.43 2.66
N SER A 128 8.84 -26.94 3.72
CA SER A 128 7.88 -26.15 4.51
C SER A 128 8.54 -24.93 5.19
N ILE A 129 9.77 -25.06 5.69
CA ILE A 129 10.51 -23.96 6.32
C ILE A 129 10.91 -22.91 5.27
N ILE A 130 11.38 -23.34 4.11
CA ILE A 130 11.72 -22.45 2.99
C ILE A 130 10.50 -21.64 2.58
N VAL A 131 9.37 -22.32 2.32
CA VAL A 131 8.11 -21.66 1.93
C VAL A 131 7.61 -20.73 3.04
N TRP A 132 7.72 -21.13 4.31
CA TRP A 132 7.35 -20.27 5.44
C TRP A 132 8.17 -18.99 5.48
N LEU A 133 9.50 -19.09 5.34
CA LEU A 133 10.40 -17.94 5.32
C LEU A 133 10.11 -17.01 4.13
N VAL A 134 9.82 -17.56 2.95
CA VAL A 134 9.44 -16.75 1.77
C VAL A 134 8.09 -16.06 1.98
N LEU A 135 7.09 -16.74 2.54
CA LEU A 135 5.76 -16.18 2.76
C LEU A 135 5.72 -15.16 3.91
N PHE A 136 6.54 -15.35 4.94
CA PHE A 136 6.54 -14.53 6.16
C PHE A 136 6.58 -13.00 5.90
N PRO A 137 7.47 -12.46 5.05
CA PRO A 137 7.55 -11.02 4.83
C PRO A 137 6.51 -10.47 3.84
N LEU A 138 5.88 -11.32 3.01
CA LEU A 138 5.04 -10.89 1.89
C LEU A 138 3.77 -10.13 2.30
N PRO A 139 3.01 -10.53 3.35
CA PRO A 139 1.85 -9.76 3.79
C PRO A 139 2.23 -8.31 4.09
N TYR A 140 3.33 -8.10 4.82
CA TYR A 140 3.80 -6.76 5.15
C TYR A 140 4.26 -5.99 3.92
N PHE A 141 4.88 -6.68 2.96
CA PHE A 141 5.32 -6.07 1.71
C PHE A 141 4.13 -5.57 0.89
N PHE A 142 3.13 -6.43 0.70
CA PHE A 142 1.92 -6.09 -0.03
C PHE A 142 1.06 -5.05 0.68
N ALA A 143 0.99 -5.07 2.01
CA ALA A 143 0.35 -4.01 2.79
C ALA A 143 0.99 -2.65 2.49
N ARG A 144 2.32 -2.55 2.60
CA ARG A 144 3.05 -1.31 2.30
C ARG A 144 2.90 -0.88 0.84
N LEU A 145 2.98 -1.83 -0.08
CA LEU A 145 2.88 -1.57 -1.51
C LEU A 145 1.48 -1.04 -1.87
N THR A 146 0.42 -1.61 -1.28
CA THR A 146 -0.97 -1.15 -1.45
C THR A 146 -1.11 0.33 -1.12
N TYR A 147 -0.70 0.74 0.09
CA TYR A 147 -0.81 2.14 0.52
C TYR A 147 0.10 3.07 -0.30
N LYS A 148 1.31 2.61 -0.66
CA LYS A 148 2.25 3.39 -1.47
C LYS A 148 1.73 3.61 -2.89
N LEU A 149 1.25 2.57 -3.56
CA LEU A 149 0.66 2.68 -4.90
C LEU A 149 -0.59 3.55 -4.89
N ALA A 150 -1.49 3.34 -3.92
CA ALA A 150 -2.69 4.15 -3.80
C ALA A 150 -2.38 5.65 -3.65
N THR A 151 -1.40 6.01 -2.81
CA THR A 151 -1.01 7.41 -2.65
C THR A 151 -0.32 7.99 -3.88
N ILE A 152 0.55 7.23 -4.55
CA ILE A 152 1.19 7.65 -5.81
C ILE A 152 0.13 7.90 -6.89
N PHE A 153 -0.77 6.93 -7.11
CA PHE A 153 -1.81 7.06 -8.11
C PHE A 153 -2.78 8.20 -7.80
N LEU A 154 -3.15 8.40 -6.53
CA LEU A 154 -4.04 9.51 -6.18
C LEU A 154 -3.35 10.87 -6.35
N ARG A 155 -2.06 10.96 -6.01
CA ARG A 155 -1.27 12.18 -6.24
C ARG A 155 -1.20 12.50 -7.73
N LEU A 156 -0.86 11.53 -8.57
CA LEU A 156 -0.81 11.73 -10.02
C LEU A 156 -2.19 12.11 -10.58
N LEU A 157 -3.24 11.43 -10.12
CA LEU A 157 -4.62 11.73 -10.51
C LEU A 157 -5.01 13.17 -10.17
N SER A 158 -4.59 13.66 -9.00
CA SER A 158 -4.89 15.01 -8.54
C SER A 158 -4.25 16.12 -9.37
N VAL A 159 -3.14 15.83 -10.05
CA VAL A 159 -2.45 16.78 -10.93
C VAL A 159 -3.00 16.73 -12.35
N ARG A 160 -3.39 15.54 -12.83
CA ARG A 160 -3.91 15.37 -14.20
C ARG A 160 -5.40 15.66 -14.34
N ASN A 161 -6.17 15.62 -13.25
CA ASN A 161 -7.63 15.72 -13.29
C ASN A 161 -8.22 16.65 -12.23
N GLU A 162 -8.70 17.81 -12.68
CA GLU A 162 -9.30 18.86 -11.84
C GLU A 162 -10.50 18.37 -11.03
N LYS A 163 -11.36 17.53 -11.64
CA LYS A 163 -12.55 16.99 -10.97
C LYS A 163 -12.15 16.07 -9.82
N ALA A 164 -11.12 15.25 -10.01
CA ALA A 164 -10.60 14.39 -8.96
C ALA A 164 -10.00 15.19 -7.81
N PHE A 165 -9.23 16.24 -8.12
CA PHE A 165 -8.70 17.15 -7.11
C PHE A 165 -9.82 17.80 -6.31
N ASN A 166 -10.78 18.45 -6.97
CA ASN A 166 -11.89 19.14 -6.31
C ASN A 166 -12.76 18.18 -5.48
N LEU A 167 -12.93 16.93 -5.90
CA LEU A 167 -13.72 15.93 -5.16
C LEU A 167 -13.06 15.51 -3.84
N LEU A 168 -11.73 15.46 -3.80
CA LEU A 168 -10.95 14.88 -2.71
C LEU A 168 -10.15 15.90 -1.90
N TYR A 169 -10.11 17.15 -2.34
CA TYR A 169 -9.52 18.26 -1.61
C TYR A 169 -10.18 18.42 -0.24
N GLY A 170 -9.36 18.48 0.82
CA GLY A 170 -9.82 18.56 2.21
C GLY A 170 -10.37 17.25 2.80
N LYS A 171 -10.55 16.20 1.99
CA LYS A 171 -10.98 14.86 2.46
C LYS A 171 -9.87 13.82 2.45
N GLY A 172 -8.92 13.95 1.53
CA GLY A 172 -7.80 13.02 1.38
C GLY A 172 -6.62 13.59 0.60
N ILE A 173 -6.78 14.76 -0.03
CA ILE A 173 -5.71 15.55 -0.63
C ILE A 173 -5.59 16.85 0.15
N PHE A 174 -4.36 17.21 0.50
CA PHE A 174 -4.02 18.47 1.17
C PHE A 174 -2.75 19.04 0.59
N LEU A 175 -2.63 20.37 0.60
CA LEU A 175 -1.46 21.08 0.11
C LEU A 175 -0.57 21.45 1.29
N LYS A 176 0.72 21.25 1.13
CA LYS A 176 1.73 21.74 2.07
C LYS A 176 2.71 22.61 1.30
N GLU A 177 2.88 23.85 1.74
CA GLU A 177 3.91 24.72 1.18
C GLU A 177 5.29 24.21 1.59
N THR A 178 6.21 24.18 0.63
CA THR A 178 7.61 23.89 0.91
C THR A 178 8.21 25.18 1.46
N GLN A 179 8.27 25.31 2.79
CA GLN A 179 9.06 26.37 3.41
C GLN A 179 10.54 26.08 3.09
N GLU A 180 11.16 26.94 2.28
CA GLU A 180 12.61 27.00 2.12
C GLU A 180 13.30 27.31 3.46
#